data_AF-A0A0H3KVQ9-F1
#
_entry.id   AF-A0A0H3KVQ9-F1
#
_cell.length_a   1.000
_cell.length_b   1.000
_cell.length_c   1.000
_cell.angle_alpha   90.00
_cell.angle_beta   90.00
_cell.angle_gamma   90.00
#
_symmetry.space_group_name_H-M   'P 1'
#
loop_
_entity.id
_entity.type
_entity.pdbx_description
1 polymer ?
#
loop_
_entity_poly.entity_id
_entity_poly.type
_entity_poly.pdbx_seq_one_letter_code
_entity_poly.pdbx_strand_id
1 'polypeptide(L)'
;MRMGLLLFVLLLVGCSHHAPPINSRLSDSITVIAQLRDQLGSWRGTPYRYGGMSRGGVDCSGFVYLTFRDRFDLQLPRTTSAQSDIGTRISKDRSLAR
;
A
#
# COMPACT_ATOMS: atom_id res chain seq x y z
N MET A 1 1.01 -49.30 22.90
CA MET A 1 -0.30 -48.94 22.28
C MET A 1 -0.60 -47.43 22.26
N ARG A 2 0.14 -46.56 22.97
CA ARG A 2 -0.07 -45.09 22.95
C ARG A 2 0.72 -44.34 21.87
N MET A 3 1.71 -44.98 21.25
CA MET A 3 2.56 -44.34 20.24
C MET A 3 1.89 -44.24 18.86
N GLY A 4 0.98 -45.18 18.53
CA GLY A 4 0.28 -45.17 17.24
C GLY A 4 -0.78 -44.07 17.11
N LEU A 5 -1.39 -43.66 18.23
CA LEU A 5 -2.40 -42.59 18.25
C LEU A 5 -1.78 -41.21 17.99
N LEU A 6 -0.55 -40.98 18.46
CA LEU A 6 0.16 -39.72 18.28
C LEU A 6 0.60 -39.50 16.83
N LEU A 7 0.92 -40.57 16.09
CA LEU A 7 1.32 -40.48 14.69
C LEU A 7 0.15 -40.12 13.76
N PHE A 8 -1.08 -40.50 14.12
CA PHE A 8 -2.28 -40.23 13.32
C PHE A 8 -2.77 -38.77 13.43
N VAL A 9 -2.51 -38.11 14.57
CA VAL A 9 -2.83 -36.69 14.77
C VAL A 9 -1.91 -35.77 13.95
N LEU A 10 -0.66 -36.19 13.75
CA LEU A 10 0.33 -35.45 12.96
C LEU A 10 0.04 -35.42 11.44
N LEU A 11 -0.78 -36.34 10.93
CA LEU A 11 -1.15 -36.39 9.51
C LEU A 11 -2.31 -35.43 9.14
N LEU A 12 -3.03 -34.86 10.12
CA LEU A 12 -4.16 -33.95 9.88
C LEU A 12 -3.79 -32.46 9.89
N VAL A 13 -2.53 -32.10 10.14
CA VAL A 13 -2.05 -30.71 9.99
C VAL A 13 -1.67 -30.49 8.53
N GLY A 14 -2.67 -30.50 7.65
CA GLY A 14 -2.53 -30.08 6.27
C GLY A 14 -2.14 -28.59 6.22
N CYS A 15 -1.00 -28.31 5.63
CA CYS A 15 -0.47 -26.96 5.46
C CYS A 15 -1.38 -26.11 4.57
N SER A 16 -2.19 -25.22 5.15
CA SER A 16 -2.75 -24.09 4.42
C SER A 16 -1.67 -23.03 4.22
N HIS A 17 -0.76 -23.25 3.26
CA HIS A 17 0.23 -22.27 2.83
C HIS A 17 -0.44 -21.25 1.91
N HIS A 18 -1.15 -20.28 2.49
CA HIS A 18 -1.64 -19.13 1.74
C HIS A 18 -0.46 -18.17 1.57
N ALA A 19 0.25 -18.28 0.44
CA ALA A 19 1.16 -17.21 0.04
C ALA A 19 0.32 -15.92 -0.08
N PRO A 20 0.71 -14.80 0.55
CA PRO A 20 -0.03 -13.56 0.40
C PRO A 20 -0.14 -13.26 -1.10
N PRO A 21 -1.33 -12.89 -1.61
CA PRO A 21 -1.47 -12.63 -3.03
C PRO A 21 -0.45 -11.56 -3.42
N ILE A 22 0.34 -11.83 -4.46
CA ILE A 22 1.00 -10.76 -5.21
C ILE A 22 -0.12 -9.78 -5.53
N ASN A 23 0.03 -8.52 -5.11
CA ASN A 23 -0.96 -7.47 -5.33
C ASN A 23 -1.07 -7.24 -6.86
N SER A 24 -1.86 -8.08 -7.52
CA SER A 24 -2.10 -8.06 -8.97
C SER A 24 -2.68 -6.72 -9.44
N ARG A 25 -3.28 -5.97 -8.51
CA ARG A 25 -3.73 -4.59 -8.71
C ARG A 25 -2.58 -3.61 -8.98
N LEU A 26 -1.39 -3.85 -8.44
CA LEU A 26 -0.22 -3.00 -8.66
C LEU A 26 0.57 -3.40 -9.92
N SER A 27 0.35 -4.60 -10.47
CA SER A 27 0.97 -5.01 -11.75
C SER A 27 0.30 -4.41 -12.98
N ASP A 28 -0.95 -3.93 -12.87
CA ASP A 28 -1.65 -3.25 -13.96
C ASP A 28 -1.57 -1.72 -13.81
N SER A 29 -0.78 -1.08 -14.68
CA SER A 29 -0.61 0.37 -14.69
C SER A 29 -1.92 1.13 -14.96
N ILE A 30 -2.87 0.56 -15.72
CA ILE A 30 -4.14 1.23 -16.04
C ILE A 30 -4.95 1.37 -14.76
N THR A 31 -5.10 0.28 -14.00
CA THR A 31 -5.80 0.27 -12.71
C THR A 31 -5.14 1.22 -11.71
N VAL A 32 -3.81 1.20 -11.58
CA VAL A 32 -3.08 2.10 -10.67
C VAL A 32 -3.34 3.56 -11.01
N ILE A 33 -3.23 3.94 -12.29
CA ILE A 33 -3.46 5.33 -12.73
C ILE A 33 -4.92 5.74 -12.46
N ALA A 34 -5.89 4.85 -12.70
CA ALA A 34 -7.30 5.12 -12.43
C ALA A 34 -7.55 5.37 -10.93
N GLN A 35 -6.99 4.54 -10.04
CA GLN A 35 -7.13 4.73 -8.59
C GLN A 35 -6.48 6.03 -8.09
N LEU A 36 -5.32 6.40 -8.63
CA LEU A 36 -4.65 7.67 -8.32
C LEU A 36 -5.49 8.88 -8.76
N ARG A 37 -6.08 8.82 -9.96
CA ARG A 37 -6.98 9.86 -10.47
C ARG A 37 -8.25 9.98 -9.64
N ASP A 38 -8.85 8.87 -9.25
CA ASP A 38 -10.05 8.87 -8.39
C ASP A 38 -9.76 9.49 -7.01
N GLN A 39 -8.62 9.15 -6.41
CA GLN A 39 -8.18 9.81 -5.18
C GLN A 39 -8.00 11.31 -5.38
N LEU A 40 -7.26 11.74 -6.40
CA LEU A 40 -7.08 13.15 -6.72
C LEU A 40 -8.41 13.88 -6.91
N GLY A 41 -9.35 13.28 -7.66
CA GLY A 41 -10.68 13.82 -7.89
C GLY A 41 -11.45 14.03 -6.59
N SER A 42 -11.47 13.02 -5.72
CA SER A 42 -12.18 13.10 -4.44
C SER A 42 -11.58 14.13 -3.47
N TRP A 43 -10.26 14.37 -3.53
CA TRP A 43 -9.52 15.32 -2.68
C TRP A 43 -9.37 16.71 -3.25
N ARG A 44 -9.77 16.92 -4.50
CA ARG A 44 -9.75 18.23 -5.14
C ARG A 44 -10.55 19.25 -4.31
N GLY A 45 -9.93 20.40 -4.06
CA GLY A 45 -10.53 21.48 -3.26
C GLY A 45 -10.35 21.35 -1.75
N THR A 46 -9.78 20.25 -1.24
CA THR A 46 -9.37 20.17 0.18
C THR A 46 -8.29 21.21 0.45
N PRO A 47 -8.42 22.08 1.47
CA PRO A 47 -7.43 23.11 1.75
C PRO A 47 -6.12 22.50 2.24
N TYR A 48 -5.00 23.17 1.95
CA TYR A 48 -3.73 22.78 2.56
C TYR A 48 -3.74 23.11 4.05
N ARG A 49 -3.35 22.15 4.90
CA ARG A 49 -3.08 22.40 6.32
C ARG A 49 -1.90 21.57 6.78
N TYR A 50 -0.88 22.22 7.35
CA TYR A 50 0.29 21.56 7.90
C TYR A 50 -0.11 20.53 8.98
N GLY A 51 0.37 19.30 8.86
CA GLY A 51 -0.03 18.17 9.71
C GLY A 51 -1.41 17.58 9.40
N GLY A 52 -2.16 18.17 8.46
CA GLY A 52 -3.53 17.80 8.14
C GLY A 52 -3.67 16.39 7.57
N MET A 53 -4.76 15.70 7.96
CA MET A 53 -5.06 14.31 7.60
C MET A 53 -6.55 14.09 7.25
N SER A 54 -7.27 15.15 6.88
CA SER A 54 -8.73 15.08 6.70
C SER A 54 -9.22 16.00 5.58
N ARG A 55 -10.51 15.92 5.26
CA ARG A 55 -11.19 16.84 4.34
C ARG A 55 -11.20 18.30 4.82
N GLY A 56 -11.00 18.54 6.12
CA GLY A 56 -10.82 19.88 6.68
C GLY A 56 -9.43 20.46 6.46
N GLY A 57 -8.51 19.67 5.92
CA GLY A 57 -7.23 20.09 5.37
C GLY A 57 -6.16 19.00 5.47
N VAL A 58 -5.26 19.01 4.49
CA VAL A 58 -4.23 17.99 4.29
C VAL A 58 -2.91 18.62 3.88
N ASP A 59 -1.79 18.06 4.30
CA ASP A 59 -0.47 18.46 3.79
C ASP A 59 0.05 17.51 2.71
N CYS A 60 1.25 17.80 2.20
CA CYS A 60 1.87 17.03 1.12
C CYS A 60 2.05 15.54 1.46
N SER A 61 2.69 15.25 2.58
CA SER A 61 2.98 13.87 2.99
C SER A 61 1.75 13.14 3.53
N GLY A 62 0.79 13.87 4.10
CA GLY A 62 -0.51 13.37 4.53
C GLY A 62 -1.36 12.94 3.34
N PHE A 63 -1.38 13.71 2.26
CA PHE A 63 -2.10 13.34 1.05
C PHE A 63 -1.53 12.06 0.41
N VAL A 64 -0.19 11.96 0.33
CA VAL A 64 0.50 10.75 -0.16
C VAL A 64 0.19 9.56 0.74
N TYR A 65 0.31 9.72 2.07
CA TYR A 65 -0.01 8.67 3.04
C TYR A 65 -1.44 8.14 2.86
N LEU A 66 -2.43 9.05 2.79
CA LEU A 66 -3.85 8.68 2.66
C LEU A 66 -4.12 8.00 1.31
N THR A 67 -3.49 8.47 0.23
CA THR A 67 -3.60 7.84 -1.08
C THR A 67 -3.11 6.39 -1.06
N PHE A 68 -1.93 6.14 -0.50
CA PHE A 68 -1.35 4.80 -0.44
C PHE A 68 -2.13 3.87 0.49
N ARG A 69 -2.57 4.36 1.64
CA ARG A 69 -3.41 3.61 2.57
C ARG A 69 -4.77 3.27 1.95
N ASP A 70 -5.48 4.27 1.43
CA ASP A 70 -6.89 4.10 1.03
C ASP A 70 -7.05 3.36 -0.30
N ARG A 71 -6.08 3.48 -1.23
CA ARG A 71 -6.18 2.89 -2.57
C ARG A 71 -5.43 1.58 -2.73
N PHE A 72 -4.36 1.40 -1.96
CA PHE A 72 -3.43 0.29 -2.15
C PHE A 72 -3.16 -0.51 -0.87
N ASP A 73 -3.79 -0.14 0.26
CA ASP A 73 -3.56 -0.78 1.58
C ASP A 73 -2.08 -0.76 2.01
N LEU A 74 -1.37 0.32 1.63
CA LEU A 74 0.05 0.52 1.93
C LEU A 74 0.22 1.63 2.96
N GLN A 75 0.84 1.29 4.09
CA GLN A 75 1.16 2.23 5.14
C GLN A 75 2.53 2.85 4.91
N LEU A 76 2.55 4.16 4.67
CA LEU A 76 3.78 4.93 4.52
C LEU A 76 4.13 5.64 5.83
N PRO A 77 5.40 6.03 6.03
CA PRO A 77 5.75 6.99 7.08
C PRO A 77 4.99 8.30 6.90
N ARG A 78 4.69 9.01 8.00
CA ARG A 78 3.89 10.24 7.95
C ARG A 78 4.62 11.44 7.35
N THR A 79 5.94 11.48 7.40
CA THR A 79 6.74 12.66 7.00
C THR A 79 7.34 12.51 5.62
N THR A 80 7.49 13.61 4.88
CA THR A 80 8.13 13.62 3.56
C THR A 80 9.55 13.04 3.59
N SER A 81 10.37 13.35 4.61
CA SER A 81 11.74 12.80 4.72
C SER A 81 11.73 11.28 4.76
N ALA A 82 10.99 10.70 5.70
CA ALA A 82 10.91 9.24 5.81
C ALA A 82 10.23 8.59 4.58
N GLN A 83 9.29 9.27 3.92
CA GLN A 83 8.72 8.80 2.65
C GLN A 83 9.75 8.77 1.52
N SER A 84 10.71 9.71 1.48
CA SER A 84 11.76 9.73 0.46
C SER A 84 12.86 8.68 0.67
N ASP A 85 12.96 8.13 1.87
CA ASP A 85 13.98 7.14 2.23
C ASP A 85 13.56 5.70 1.92
N ILE A 86 12.30 5.48 1.51
CA ILE A 86 11.74 4.16 1.19
C ILE A 86 11.44 4.01 -0.31
N GLY A 87 11.25 2.76 -0.74
CA GLY A 87 10.92 2.43 -2.13
C GLY A 87 12.15 2.33 -3.03
N THR A 88 11.92 2.35 -4.34
CA THR A 88 12.98 2.26 -5.35
C THR A 88 13.32 3.65 -5.87
N ARG A 89 14.59 4.03 -5.79
CA ARG A 89 15.07 5.29 -6.34
C ARG A 89 14.99 5.26 -7.87
N ILE A 90 14.27 6.23 -8.43
CA ILE A 90 14.17 6.44 -9.88
C ILE A 90 14.99 7.69 -10.25
N SER A 91 15.79 7.58 -11.30
CA SER A 91 16.56 8.69 -11.84
C SER A 91 15.66 9.70 -12.57
N LYS A 92 15.99 10.99 -12.54
CA LYS A 92 15.10 12.06 -13.06
C LYS A 92 14.82 11.92 -14.56
N ASP A 93 15.84 11.56 -15.33
CA ASP A 93 15.76 11.22 -16.75
C ASP A 93 14.74 10.11 -17.03
N ARG A 94 14.65 9.10 -16.17
CA ARG A 94 13.67 8.00 -16.27
C ARG A 94 12.26 8.43 -15.89
N SER A 95 12.10 9.38 -14.95
CA SER A 95 10.79 9.82 -14.45
C SER A 95 10.01 10.73 -15.40
N LEU A 96 10.70 11.41 -16.33
CA LEU A 96 10.10 12.36 -17.29
C LEU A 96 9.84 11.74 -18.67
N ALA A 97 10.25 10.49 -18.89
CA ALA A 97 10.17 9.79 -20.16
C ALA A 97 8.83 9.06 -20.40
N ARG A 98 7.76 9.43 -19.66
CA ARG A 98 6.42 8.83 -19.77
C ARG A 98 5.33 9.88 -19.82
#